data_AF-A0A2J4YG62-F1
#
_entry.id   AF-A0A2J4YG62-F1
#
_cell.length_a   1.000
_cell.length_b   1.000
_cell.length_c   1.000
_cell.angle_alpha   90.00
_cell.angle_beta   90.00
_cell.angle_gamma   90.00
#
_symmetry.space_group_name_H-M   'P 1'
#
loop_
_entity.id
_entity.type
_entity.pdbx_description
1 polymer ?
#
loop_
_entity_poly.entity_id
_entity_poly.type
_entity_poly.pdbx_seq_one_letter_code
_entity_poly.pdbx_strand_id
1 'polypeptide(L)'
;AETTLIIDLGGTTLDAGVIVGQFDDISAVHGNPSVGVSQVTRAAAGALRAADSETSALIADTVIRNRNDRQYLQRVINDAGKIDEVRNKITEAITSLGARVTSELTAFRNVNRVFLVGGGASLIEEAIRQAWPLAPDRIEVIGDPQMALAREIALYNKED
;
A
#
# COMPACT_ATOMS: atom_id res chain seq x y z
N ALA A 1 23.29 -12.43 7.43
CA ALA A 1 22.26 -11.91 8.35
C ALA A 1 20.98 -11.76 7.56
N GLU A 2 19.83 -12.10 8.13
CA GLU A 2 18.54 -11.88 7.49
C GLU A 2 18.26 -10.37 7.39
N THR A 3 17.77 -9.91 6.24
CA THR A 3 17.41 -8.50 6.03
C THR A 3 15.93 -8.35 5.74
N THR A 4 15.31 -7.41 6.42
CA THR A 4 13.87 -7.11 6.27
C THR A 4 13.69 -5.68 5.80
N LEU A 5 12.97 -5.49 4.70
CA LEU A 5 12.52 -4.19 4.23
C LEU A 5 11.14 -3.89 4.82
N ILE A 6 11.02 -2.81 5.57
CA ILE A 6 9.73 -2.24 5.98
C ILE A 6 9.37 -1.14 4.99
N ILE A 7 8.14 -1.17 4.49
CA ILE A 7 7.57 -0.18 3.59
C ILE A 7 6.31 0.39 4.24
N ASP A 8 6.37 1.64 4.69
CA ASP A 8 5.24 2.40 5.20
C ASP A 8 4.68 3.32 4.13
N LEU A 9 3.46 3.01 3.68
CA LEU A 9 2.73 3.87 2.75
C LEU A 9 1.60 4.58 3.47
N GLY A 10 1.87 5.84 3.82
CA GLY A 10 0.92 6.75 4.44
C GLY A 10 0.04 7.50 3.43
N GLY A 11 -0.78 8.41 3.97
CA GLY A 11 -1.64 9.29 3.16
C GLY A 11 -0.83 10.18 2.19
N THR A 12 0.33 10.66 2.62
CA THR A 12 1.13 11.63 1.88
C THR A 12 2.58 11.24 1.69
N THR A 13 3.08 10.27 2.46
CA THR A 13 4.49 9.87 2.45
C THR A 13 4.64 8.38 2.16
N LEU A 14 5.78 8.04 1.59
CA LEU A 14 6.34 6.71 1.52
C LEU A 14 7.60 6.74 2.37
N ASP A 15 7.65 5.92 3.40
CA ASP A 15 8.83 5.75 4.23
C ASP A 15 9.25 4.28 4.18
N ALA A 16 10.55 4.01 4.10
CA ALA A 16 11.07 2.65 4.01
C ALA A 16 12.37 2.51 4.78
N GLY A 17 12.60 1.33 5.36
CA GLY A 17 13.82 1.04 6.09
C GLY A 17 14.24 -0.40 5.95
N VAL A 18 15.55 -0.65 5.95
CA VAL A 18 16.10 -2.01 5.93
C VAL A 18 16.76 -2.31 7.26
N ILE A 19 16.23 -3.33 7.94
CA ILE A 19 16.75 -3.85 9.20
C ILE A 19 17.58 -5.10 8.90
N VAL A 20 18.73 -5.21 9.56
CA VAL A 20 19.65 -6.35 9.43
C VAL A 20 19.71 -7.12 10.74
N GLY A 21 19.67 -8.45 10.65
CA GLY A 21 19.72 -9.32 11.82
C GLY A 21 18.50 -9.15 12.73
N GLN A 22 18.70 -9.28 14.04
CA GLN A 22 17.63 -9.14 15.05
C GLN A 22 17.52 -7.68 15.53
N PHE A 23 17.44 -6.71 14.60
CA PHE A 23 17.60 -5.28 14.91
C PHE A 23 19.00 -4.90 15.40
N ASP A 24 19.99 -5.73 15.04
CA ASP A 24 21.38 -5.46 15.36
C ASP A 24 21.85 -4.15 14.70
N ASP A 25 21.28 -3.81 13.54
CA ASP A 25 21.55 -2.56 12.86
C ASP A 25 20.42 -2.12 11.90
N ILE A 26 20.33 -0.81 11.66
CA ILE A 26 19.51 -0.21 10.58
C ILE A 26 20.46 0.14 9.45
N SER A 27 20.39 -0.62 8.36
CA SER A 27 21.28 -0.42 7.21
C SER A 27 20.88 0.73 6.30
N ALA A 28 19.60 1.10 6.27
CA ALA A 28 19.11 2.20 5.44
C ALA A 28 17.75 2.72 5.90
N VAL A 29 17.53 4.02 5.67
CA VAL A 29 16.24 4.71 5.81
C VAL A 29 16.02 5.58 4.57
N HIS A 30 14.81 5.52 4.01
CA HIS A 30 14.37 6.29 2.85
C HIS A 30 13.02 6.91 3.14
N GLY A 31 12.83 8.18 2.78
CA GLY A 31 11.57 8.88 2.93
C GLY A 31 11.27 9.70 1.67
N ASN A 32 10.05 9.59 1.16
CA ASN A 32 9.60 10.32 -0.01
C ASN A 32 8.23 10.98 0.26
N PRO A 33 8.20 12.31 0.48
CA PRO A 33 6.96 13.04 0.77
C PRO A 33 6.10 13.31 -0.48
N SER A 34 6.55 12.89 -1.66
CA SER A 34 5.81 13.04 -2.92
C SER A 34 5.07 11.77 -3.35
N VAL A 35 5.22 10.68 -2.60
CA VAL A 35 4.60 9.38 -2.85
C VAL A 35 3.67 9.05 -1.68
N GLY A 36 2.40 8.71 -1.95
CA GLY A 36 1.40 8.50 -0.90
C GLY A 36 0.01 8.27 -1.46
N VAL A 37 -0.88 7.73 -0.63
CA VAL A 37 -2.26 7.34 -1.01
C VAL A 37 -3.08 8.51 -1.57
N SER A 38 -2.76 9.76 -1.16
CA SER A 38 -3.44 10.96 -1.62
C SER A 38 -3.47 11.13 -3.15
N GLN A 39 -2.52 10.52 -3.88
CA GLN A 39 -2.54 10.47 -5.35
C GLN A 39 -3.77 9.70 -5.86
N VAL A 40 -4.07 8.56 -5.23
CA VAL A 40 -5.26 7.74 -5.53
C VAL A 40 -6.52 8.45 -5.06
N THR A 41 -6.51 9.04 -3.85
CA THR A 41 -7.65 9.82 -3.32
C THR A 41 -8.02 10.97 -4.25
N ARG A 42 -7.04 11.71 -4.81
CA ARG A 42 -7.30 12.77 -5.79
C ARG A 42 -7.87 12.24 -7.11
N ALA A 43 -7.36 11.13 -7.62
CA ALA A 43 -7.90 10.50 -8.83
C ALA A 43 -9.34 10.03 -8.64
N ALA A 44 -9.64 9.37 -7.50
CA ALA A 44 -10.99 8.96 -7.14
C ALA A 44 -11.94 10.15 -7.02
N ALA A 45 -11.54 11.22 -6.32
CA ALA A 45 -12.34 12.43 -6.17
C ALA A 45 -12.61 13.12 -7.53
N GLY A 46 -11.62 13.12 -8.44
CA GLY A 46 -11.79 13.62 -9.80
C GLY A 46 -12.82 12.81 -10.60
N ALA A 47 -12.74 11.48 -10.52
CA ALA A 47 -13.66 10.59 -11.21
C ALA A 47 -15.10 10.68 -10.64
N LEU A 48 -15.25 10.74 -9.32
CA LEU A 48 -16.55 10.94 -8.66
C LEU A 48 -17.21 12.26 -9.07
N ARG A 49 -16.43 13.35 -9.14
CA ARG A 49 -16.93 14.65 -9.64
C ARG A 49 -17.39 14.57 -11.09
N ALA A 50 -16.66 13.85 -11.93
CA ALA A 50 -17.05 13.64 -13.32
C ALA A 50 -18.34 12.79 -13.45
N ALA A 51 -18.65 11.97 -12.44
CA ALA A 51 -19.88 11.19 -12.31
C ALA A 51 -20.98 11.89 -11.50
N ASP A 52 -20.91 13.22 -11.37
CA ASP A 52 -21.88 14.06 -10.66
C ASP A 52 -22.20 13.56 -9.24
N SER A 53 -21.20 12.96 -8.58
CA SER A 53 -21.32 12.33 -7.27
C SER A 53 -20.69 13.20 -6.18
N GLU A 54 -21.12 13.03 -4.93
CA GLU A 54 -20.57 13.76 -3.80
C GLU A 54 -19.05 13.50 -3.65
N THR A 55 -18.28 14.56 -3.42
CA THR A 55 -16.83 14.45 -3.25
C THR A 55 -16.39 14.96 -1.90
N SER A 56 -15.84 14.07 -1.08
CA SER A 56 -15.05 14.40 0.11
C SER A 56 -13.87 13.42 0.21
N ALA A 57 -12.85 13.75 1.00
CA ALA A 57 -11.73 12.82 1.22
C ALA A 57 -12.22 11.49 1.81
N LEU A 58 -13.18 11.55 2.75
CA LEU A 58 -13.77 10.37 3.36
C LEU A 58 -14.50 9.49 2.32
N ILE A 59 -15.32 10.10 1.46
CA ILE A 59 -16.05 9.39 0.41
C ILE A 59 -15.08 8.78 -0.61
N ALA A 60 -14.07 9.53 -1.04
CA ALA A 60 -13.05 9.01 -1.95
C ALA A 60 -12.33 7.80 -1.35
N ASP A 61 -11.93 7.85 -0.08
CA ASP A 61 -11.27 6.74 0.60
C ASP A 61 -12.19 5.52 0.77
N THR A 62 -13.48 5.72 1.08
CA THR A 62 -14.44 4.61 1.16
C THR A 62 -14.71 3.98 -0.21
N VAL A 63 -14.75 4.78 -1.28
CA VAL A 63 -14.87 4.29 -2.66
C VAL A 63 -13.60 3.52 -3.07
N ILE A 64 -12.41 3.98 -2.71
CA ILE A 64 -11.15 3.25 -2.98
C ILE A 64 -11.14 1.89 -2.26
N ARG A 65 -11.53 1.84 -0.99
CA ARG A 65 -11.60 0.59 -0.21
C ARG A 65 -12.62 -0.39 -0.80
N ASN A 66 -13.77 0.11 -1.25
CA ASN A 66 -14.86 -0.71 -1.79
C ASN A 66 -14.89 -0.74 -3.33
N ARG A 67 -13.78 -0.42 -4.01
CA ARG A 67 -13.70 -0.29 -5.49
C ARG A 67 -14.10 -1.54 -6.27
N ASN A 68 -14.10 -2.70 -5.61
CA ASN A 68 -14.50 -3.98 -6.20
C ASN A 68 -15.94 -4.40 -5.80
N ASP A 69 -16.59 -3.68 -4.89
CA ASP A 69 -17.98 -3.91 -4.51
C ASP A 69 -18.90 -3.07 -5.42
N ARG A 70 -19.40 -3.70 -6.48
CA ARG A 70 -20.30 -3.02 -7.43
C ARG A 70 -21.59 -2.53 -6.76
N GLN A 71 -22.12 -3.26 -5.77
CA GLN A 71 -23.35 -2.85 -5.09
C GLN A 71 -23.13 -1.60 -4.25
N TYR A 72 -21.98 -1.51 -3.58
CA TYR A 72 -21.57 -0.30 -2.89
C TYR A 72 -21.42 0.88 -3.88
N LEU A 73 -20.70 0.67 -4.99
CA LEU A 73 -20.49 1.73 -5.98
C LEU A 73 -21.80 2.24 -6.58
N GLN A 74 -22.78 1.37 -6.84
CA GLN A 74 -24.12 1.75 -7.31
C GLN A 74 -24.90 2.65 -6.33
N ARG A 75 -24.60 2.59 -5.02
CA ARG A 75 -25.25 3.43 -4.01
C ARG A 75 -24.60 4.80 -3.85
N VAL A 76 -23.30 4.89 -4.17
CA VAL A 76 -22.49 6.10 -3.92
C VAL A 76 -22.30 6.92 -5.19
N ILE A 77 -22.27 6.28 -6.35
CA ILE A 77 -22.09 6.93 -7.64
C ILE A 77 -23.45 7.24 -8.25
N ASN A 78 -23.71 8.52 -8.50
CA ASN A 78 -24.98 9.01 -9.03
C ASN A 78 -25.20 8.60 -10.50
N ASP A 79 -24.17 8.75 -11.34
CA ASP A 79 -24.21 8.30 -12.73
C ASP A 79 -23.83 6.82 -12.85
N ALA A 80 -24.84 5.94 -12.94
CA ALA A 80 -24.65 4.50 -13.10
C ALA A 80 -23.83 4.13 -14.36
N GLY A 81 -23.86 4.96 -15.41
CA GLY A 81 -23.08 4.76 -16.63
C GLY A 81 -21.58 4.99 -16.44
N LYS A 82 -21.17 5.65 -15.36
CA LYS A 82 -19.76 5.97 -15.06
C LYS A 82 -19.14 5.13 -13.96
N ILE A 83 -19.86 4.17 -13.38
CA ILE A 83 -19.31 3.28 -12.34
C ILE A 83 -18.02 2.60 -12.81
N ASP A 84 -18.03 2.06 -14.03
CA ASP A 84 -16.87 1.36 -14.59
C ASP A 84 -15.72 2.35 -14.90
N GLU A 85 -16.03 3.57 -15.33
CA GLU A 85 -15.03 4.63 -15.51
C GLU A 85 -14.36 5.02 -14.19
N VAL A 86 -15.14 5.23 -13.13
CA VAL A 86 -14.63 5.55 -11.79
C VAL A 86 -13.74 4.43 -11.26
N ARG A 87 -14.19 3.17 -11.37
CA ARG A 87 -13.42 2.00 -10.97
C ARG A 87 -12.11 1.88 -11.75
N ASN A 88 -12.14 2.11 -13.06
CA ASN A 88 -10.96 2.06 -13.91
C ASN A 88 -9.96 3.17 -13.52
N LYS A 89 -10.42 4.40 -13.30
CA LYS A 89 -9.55 5.51 -12.85
C LYS A 89 -8.87 5.23 -11.52
N ILE A 90 -9.58 4.62 -10.57
CA ILE A 90 -8.99 4.21 -9.29
C ILE A 90 -7.95 3.11 -9.51
N THR A 91 -8.26 2.12 -10.33
CA THR A 91 -7.34 1.01 -10.65
C THR A 91 -6.06 1.54 -11.32
N GLU A 92 -6.19 2.40 -12.32
CA GLU A 92 -5.06 3.08 -13.00
C GLU A 92 -4.18 3.86 -12.01
N ALA A 93 -4.81 4.58 -11.07
CA ALA A 93 -4.09 5.35 -10.05
C ALA A 93 -3.35 4.44 -9.05
N ILE A 94 -3.96 3.32 -8.64
CA ILE A 94 -3.32 2.32 -7.77
C ILE A 94 -2.13 1.68 -8.49
N THR A 95 -2.30 1.26 -9.74
CA THR A 95 -1.21 0.70 -10.56
C THR A 95 -0.06 1.69 -10.69
N SER A 96 -0.37 2.97 -10.95
CA SER A 96 0.63 4.03 -11.05
C SER A 96 1.36 4.26 -9.72
N LEU A 97 0.64 4.23 -8.60
CA LEU A 97 1.23 4.34 -7.26
C LEU A 97 2.16 3.16 -6.98
N GLY A 98 1.74 1.92 -7.26
CA GLY A 98 2.56 0.72 -7.12
C GLY A 98 3.85 0.80 -7.95
N ALA A 99 3.75 1.19 -9.22
CA ALA A 99 4.91 1.39 -10.08
C ALA A 99 5.88 2.44 -9.50
N ARG A 100 5.35 3.54 -8.96
CA ARG A 100 6.15 4.61 -8.35
C ARG A 100 6.85 4.15 -7.08
N VAL A 101 6.17 3.43 -6.19
CA VAL A 101 6.76 2.82 -4.98
C VAL A 101 7.86 1.82 -5.34
N THR A 102 7.59 0.89 -6.27
CA THR A 102 8.58 -0.12 -6.69
C THR A 102 9.82 0.53 -7.31
N SER A 103 9.65 1.57 -8.14
CA SER A 103 10.76 2.33 -8.73
C SER A 103 11.61 3.01 -7.67
N GLU A 104 10.99 3.70 -6.71
CA GLU A 104 11.67 4.39 -5.61
C GLU A 104 12.50 3.44 -4.73
N LEU A 105 12.00 2.23 -4.51
CA LEU A 105 12.61 1.26 -3.61
C LEU A 105 13.51 0.23 -4.33
N THR A 106 13.86 0.47 -5.60
CA THR A 106 14.70 -0.43 -6.40
C THR A 106 16.04 -0.75 -5.72
N ALA A 107 16.62 0.21 -4.99
CA ALA A 107 17.87 0.03 -4.26
C ALA A 107 17.76 -1.01 -3.12
N PHE A 108 16.56 -1.29 -2.63
CA PHE A 108 16.29 -2.20 -1.52
C PHE A 108 15.70 -3.55 -1.97
N ARG A 109 15.89 -3.92 -3.23
CA ARG A 109 15.32 -5.15 -3.81
C ARG A 109 15.95 -6.42 -3.26
N ASN A 110 17.20 -6.35 -2.80
CA ASN A 110 17.97 -7.48 -2.28
C ASN A 110 17.76 -7.62 -0.76
N VAL A 111 16.57 -8.07 -0.37
CA VAL A 111 16.22 -8.38 1.02
C VAL A 111 15.64 -9.78 1.14
N ASN A 112 15.59 -10.33 2.36
CA ASN A 112 15.03 -11.66 2.61
C ASN A 112 13.52 -11.63 2.89
N ARG A 113 13.01 -10.50 3.38
CA ARG A 113 11.60 -10.32 3.76
C ARG A 113 11.14 -8.89 3.49
N VAL A 114 9.85 -8.71 3.22
CA VAL A 114 9.20 -7.41 3.08
C VAL A 114 7.99 -7.33 3.99
N PHE A 115 7.90 -6.25 4.78
CA PHE A 115 6.72 -5.88 5.54
C PHE A 115 6.09 -4.63 4.96
N LEU A 116 4.80 -4.72 4.66
CA LEU A 116 3.97 -3.62 4.19
C LEU A 116 3.16 -3.10 5.36
N VAL A 117 3.35 -1.83 5.71
CA VAL A 117 2.66 -1.14 6.80
C VAL A 117 1.99 0.13 6.28
N GLY A 118 1.16 0.75 7.13
CA GLY A 118 0.46 1.98 6.79
C GLY A 118 -0.86 1.77 6.04
N GLY A 119 -1.67 2.82 6.00
CA GLY A 119 -3.03 2.77 5.43
C GLY A 119 -3.08 2.45 3.93
N GLY A 120 -1.96 2.62 3.21
CA GLY A 120 -1.83 2.31 1.80
C GLY A 120 -1.31 0.89 1.48
N ALA A 121 -0.91 0.10 2.47
CA ALA A 121 -0.25 -1.19 2.27
C ALA A 121 -1.00 -2.12 1.30
N SER A 122 -2.31 -2.31 1.53
CA SER A 122 -3.16 -3.17 0.69
C SER A 122 -3.34 -2.67 -0.75
N LEU A 123 -3.03 -1.39 -1.03
CA LEU A 123 -3.14 -0.84 -2.38
C LEU A 123 -1.92 -1.22 -3.24
N ILE A 124 -0.75 -1.36 -2.61
CA ILE A 124 0.51 -1.62 -3.33
C ILE A 124 1.00 -3.07 -3.21
N GLU A 125 0.37 -3.89 -2.36
CA GLU A 125 0.80 -5.27 -2.10
C GLU A 125 1.06 -6.06 -3.38
N GLU A 126 0.13 -6.02 -4.34
CA GLU A 126 0.28 -6.74 -5.61
C GLU A 126 1.53 -6.28 -6.39
N ALA A 127 1.76 -4.97 -6.49
CA ALA A 127 2.93 -4.42 -7.18
C ALA A 127 4.24 -4.83 -6.49
N ILE A 128 4.25 -4.87 -5.16
CA ILE A 128 5.41 -5.30 -4.38
C ILE A 128 5.66 -6.80 -4.58
N ARG A 129 4.62 -7.65 -4.54
CA ARG A 129 4.74 -9.08 -4.82
C ARG A 129 5.27 -9.38 -6.22
N GLN A 130 4.93 -8.55 -7.21
CA GLN A 130 5.46 -8.67 -8.57
C GLN A 130 6.91 -8.18 -8.69
N ALA A 131 7.30 -7.17 -7.91
CA ALA A 131 8.62 -6.57 -7.98
C ALA A 131 9.68 -7.32 -7.15
N TRP A 132 9.35 -7.89 -6.00
CA TRP A 132 10.31 -8.62 -5.16
C TRP A 132 10.28 -10.11 -5.48
N PRO A 133 11.42 -10.73 -5.85
CA PRO A 133 11.51 -12.15 -6.15
C PRO A 133 11.55 -13.00 -4.86
N LEU A 134 10.51 -12.89 -4.04
CA LEU A 134 10.40 -13.58 -2.75
C LEU A 134 9.21 -14.54 -2.75
N ALA A 135 9.31 -15.58 -1.92
CA ALA A 135 8.19 -16.48 -1.70
C ALA A 135 7.00 -15.72 -1.07
N PRO A 136 5.74 -16.12 -1.33
CA PRO A 136 4.57 -15.37 -0.88
C PRO A 136 4.49 -15.10 0.63
N ASP A 137 4.99 -16.03 1.44
CA ASP A 137 5.08 -15.95 2.90
C ASP A 137 6.15 -14.97 3.41
N ARG A 138 7.06 -14.53 2.54
CA ARG A 138 8.10 -13.54 2.85
C ARG A 138 7.67 -12.09 2.59
N ILE A 139 6.44 -11.88 2.11
CA ILE A 139 5.84 -10.56 1.92
C ILE A 139 4.54 -10.53 2.71
N GLU A 140 4.50 -9.71 3.76
CA GLU A 140 3.36 -9.64 4.67
C GLU A 140 2.80 -8.22 4.77
N VAL A 141 1.47 -8.10 4.72
CA VAL A 141 0.78 -6.87 5.06
C VAL A 141 0.44 -6.90 6.53
N ILE A 142 1.02 -5.95 7.26
CA ILE A 142 0.90 -5.85 8.69
C ILE A 142 -0.22 -4.86 9.05
N GLY A 143 -1.31 -5.39 9.61
CA GLY A 143 -2.44 -4.57 10.07
C GLY A 143 -2.18 -3.80 11.36
N ASP A 144 -1.25 -4.26 12.20
CA ASP A 144 -0.80 -3.57 13.41
C ASP A 144 0.74 -3.59 13.46
N PRO A 145 1.40 -2.55 12.92
CA PRO A 145 2.86 -2.48 12.82
C PRO A 145 3.56 -2.63 14.17
N GLN A 146 2.93 -2.14 15.25
CA GLN A 146 3.48 -2.20 16.60
C GLN A 146 3.46 -3.63 17.15
N MET A 147 2.48 -4.44 16.75
CA MET A 147 2.35 -5.84 17.16
C MET A 147 3.11 -6.82 16.27
N ALA A 148 3.34 -6.52 14.98
CA ALA A 148 4.10 -7.42 14.10
C ALA A 148 5.53 -7.65 14.57
N LEU A 149 6.19 -6.58 15.04
CA LEU A 149 7.50 -6.67 15.65
C LEU A 149 7.51 -7.62 16.86
N ALA A 150 6.56 -7.44 17.78
CA ALA A 150 6.43 -8.30 18.96
C ALA A 150 6.08 -9.75 18.59
N ARG A 151 5.28 -9.96 17.53
CA ARG A 151 4.93 -11.29 17.02
C ARG A 151 6.13 -12.02 16.43
N GLU A 152 6.94 -11.36 15.61
CA GLU A 152 8.14 -11.98 15.03
C GLU A 152 9.16 -12.37 16.12
N ILE A 153 9.40 -11.50 17.10
CA ILE A 153 10.24 -11.85 18.27
C ILE A 153 9.66 -13.06 19.03
N ALA A 154 8.34 -13.12 19.18
CA ALA A 154 7.67 -14.20 19.92
C ALA A 154 7.57 -15.53 19.15
N LEU A 155 7.49 -15.51 17.82
CA LEU A 155 7.49 -16.70 16.97
C LEU A 155 8.89 -17.35 16.96
N TYR A 156 9.94 -16.54 16.94
CA TYR A 156 11.32 -17.03 16.95
C TYR A 156 11.71 -17.69 18.28
N ASN A 157 11.30 -17.11 19.42
CA ASN A 157 11.53 -17.70 20.76
C ASN A 157 10.82 -19.05 20.99
N LYS A 158 10.02 -19.54 20.02
CA LYS A 158 9.37 -20.86 20.07
C LYS A 158 10.05 -21.89 19.15
N GLU A 159 10.95 -21.46 18.27
CA GLU A 159 11.72 -22.36 17.39
C GLU A 159 13.08 -22.76 18.00
N ASP A 160 13.42 -22.21 19.18
CA ASP A 160 14.50 -22.64 20.10
C ASP A 160 13.92 -23.42 21.31
#